data_AF-A0A497M764-F1
#
_entry.id   AF-A0A497M764-F1
#
_cell.length_a   1.000
_cell.length_b   1.000
_cell.length_c   1.000
_cell.angle_alpha   90.00
_cell.angle_beta   90.00
_cell.angle_gamma   90.00
#
_symmetry.space_group_name_H-M   'P 1'
#
loop_
_entity.id
_entity.type
_entity.pdbx_description
1 polymer ?
#
loop_
_entity_poly.entity_id
_entity_poly.type
_entity_poly.pdbx_seq_one_letter_code
_entity_poly.pdbx_strand_id
1 'polypeptide(L)' 'MSESSGVPKKFEEIKSEIEKAVLPHIVVKISLPEGVDKDEFLKLEEDEEFLQALKEFTKRWLKKKQCEK' A
#
# COMPACT_ATOMS: atom_id res chain seq x y z
N MET A 1 -27.51 -16.76 18.75
CA MET A 1 -26.77 -16.75 17.47
C MET A 1 -26.23 -15.33 17.27
N SER A 2 -24.92 -15.19 17.50
CA SER A 2 -23.97 -14.20 16.99
C SER A 2 -24.23 -12.69 17.22
N GLU A 3 -23.61 -12.17 18.29
CA GLU A 3 -23.31 -10.75 18.49
C GLU A 3 -22.43 -10.23 17.34
N SER A 4 -22.90 -9.24 16.58
CA SER A 4 -22.04 -8.49 15.67
C SER A 4 -21.30 -7.43 16.47
N SER A 5 -20.07 -7.77 16.85
CA SER A 5 -19.11 -6.86 17.45
C SER A 5 -18.70 -5.79 16.42
N GLY A 6 -19.50 -4.73 16.33
CA GLY A 6 -19.13 -3.51 15.63
C GLY A 6 -17.96 -2.85 16.35
N VAL A 7 -16.74 -3.19 15.94
CA VAL A 7 -15.53 -2.52 16.42
C VAL A 7 -15.69 -1.01 16.14
N PRO A 8 -15.60 -0.13 17.15
CA PRO A 8 -15.76 1.30 16.95
C PRO A 8 -14.70 1.84 15.98
N LYS A 9 -15.08 2.67 15.00
CA LYS A 9 -14.16 3.28 14.00
C LYS A 9 -12.88 3.88 14.61
N LYS A 10 -13.00 4.46 15.80
CA LYS A 10 -11.88 5.01 16.59
C LYS A 10 -10.81 3.97 16.92
N PHE A 11 -11.19 2.71 17.12
CA PHE A 11 -10.26 1.62 17.40
C PHE A 11 -9.45 1.23 16.15
N GLU A 12 -10.07 1.23 14.96
CA GLU A 12 -9.37 0.95 13.71
C GLU A 12 -8.36 2.05 13.36
N GLU A 13 -8.72 3.32 13.60
CA GLU A 13 -7.83 4.48 13.41
C GLU A 13 -6.60 4.38 14.32
N ILE A 14 -6.80 4.14 15.61
CA ILE A 14 -5.71 3.98 16.59
C ILE A 14 -4.84 2.77 16.24
N LYS A 15 -5.44 1.65 15.83
CA LYS A 15 -4.70 0.46 15.40
C LYS A 15 -3.83 0.75 14.18
N SER A 16 -4.34 1.48 13.19
CA SER A 16 -3.57 1.87 11.99
C SER A 16 -2.39 2.79 12.34
N GLU A 17 -2.55 3.71 13.29
CA GLU A 17 -1.46 4.57 13.75
C GLU A 17 -0.36 3.78 14.45
N ILE A 18 -0.73 2.85 15.35
CA ILE A 18 0.22 1.97 16.03
C ILE A 18 0.93 1.07 15.01
N GLU A 19 0.19 0.48 14.06
CA GLU A 19 0.76 -0.34 13.00
C GLU A 19 1.76 0.45 12.14
N LYS A 20 1.50 1.71 11.81
CA LYS A 20 2.45 2.56 11.07
C LYS A 20 3.69 2.93 11.88
N ALA A 21 3.56 3.05 13.20
CA ALA A 21 4.69 3.35 14.08
C ALA A 21 5.61 2.13 14.27
N VAL A 22 5.02 0.93 14.36
CA VAL A 22 5.76 -0.33 14.56
C VAL A 22 6.25 -0.91 13.23
N LEU A 23 5.44 -0.81 12.18
CA LEU A 23 5.69 -1.27 10.82
C LEU A 23 5.40 -0.13 9.82
N PRO A 24 6.40 0.74 9.57
CA PRO A 24 6.23 1.90 8.71
C PRO A 24 5.89 1.45 7.29
N HIS A 25 4.69 1.80 6.86
CA HIS A 25 4.21 1.56 5.51
C HIS A 25 3.53 2.82 4.96
N ILE A 26 3.51 2.93 3.65
CA ILE A 26 2.80 3.99 2.92
C ILE A 26 1.81 3.35 1.97
N VAL A 27 0.72 4.06 1.66
CA VAL A 27 -0.24 3.63 0.64
C VAL A 27 -0.02 4.50 -0.59
N VAL A 28 0.24 3.86 -1.73
CA VAL A 28 0.35 4.53 -3.03
C VAL A 28 -0.88 4.17 -3.85
N LYS A 29 -1.57 5.18 -4.38
CA LYS A 29 -2.69 4.99 -5.30
C LYS A 29 -2.20 5.10 -6.73
N ILE A 30 -2.39 4.05 -7.51
CA ILE A 30 -2.10 4.02 -8.95
C ILE A 30 -3.44 4.11 -9.68
N SER A 31 -3.61 5.13 -10.51
CA SER A 31 -4.81 5.27 -11.32
C SER A 31 -4.76 4.34 -12.54
N LEU A 32 -5.91 3.80 -12.94
CA LEU A 32 -6.04 3.01 -14.16
C LEU A 32 -5.56 3.82 -15.37
N PRO A 33 -4.54 3.36 -16.11
CA PRO A 33 -4.06 4.05 -17.31
C PRO A 33 -5.08 3.95 -18.46
N GLU A 34 -5.03 4.92 -19.38
CA GLU A 34 -5.87 4.88 -20.58
C GLU A 34 -5.49 3.71 -21.49
N GLY A 35 -6.49 3.00 -22.02
CA GLY A 35 -6.28 1.85 -22.92
C GLY A 35 -5.89 0.55 -22.23
N VAL A 36 -5.85 0.51 -20.89
CA VAL A 36 -5.60 -0.71 -20.11
C VAL A 36 -6.92 -1.33 -19.66
N ASP A 37 -7.04 -2.65 -19.79
CA ASP A 37 -8.21 -3.36 -19.28
C ASP A 37 -8.27 -3.31 -17.75
N LYS A 38 -9.47 -3.09 -17.21
CA LYS A 38 -9.67 -2.91 -15.77
C LYS A 38 -9.33 -4.19 -15.01
N ASP A 39 -9.73 -5.35 -15.50
CA ASP A 39 -9.53 -6.61 -14.81
C ASP A 39 -8.07 -7.05 -14.88
N GLU A 40 -7.39 -6.79 -16.00
CA GLU A 40 -5.93 -6.93 -16.11
C GLU A 40 -5.18 -6.02 -15.13
N PHE A 41 -5.62 -4.76 -14.99
CA PHE A 41 -5.01 -3.81 -14.06
C PHE A 41 -5.19 -4.24 -12.59
N LEU A 42 -6.37 -4.73 -12.21
CA LEU A 42 -6.63 -5.14 -10.82
C LEU A 42 -5.85 -6.39 -10.42
N LYS A 43 -5.49 -7.27 -11.36
CA LYS A 43 -4.62 -8.43 -11.09
C LYS A 43 -3.23 -8.04 -10.60
N LEU A 44 -2.77 -6.81 -10.88
CA LEU A 44 -1.49 -6.30 -10.39
C LEU A 44 -1.43 -6.23 -8.86
N GLU A 45 -2.56 -6.22 -8.15
CA GLU A 45 -2.58 -6.26 -6.69
C GLU A 45 -2.02 -7.57 -6.11
N GLU A 46 -2.09 -8.67 -6.88
CA GLU A 46 -1.62 -9.99 -6.48
C GLU A 46 -0.35 -10.42 -7.25
N ASP A 47 0.12 -9.60 -8.20
CA ASP A 47 1.30 -9.86 -9.01
C ASP A 47 2.59 -9.62 -8.21
N GLU A 48 3.25 -10.70 -7.81
CA GLU A 48 4.48 -10.65 -7.00
C GLU A 48 5.63 -9.93 -7.71
N GLU A 49 5.75 -10.07 -9.04
CA GLU A 49 6.82 -9.42 -9.82
C GLU A 49 6.63 -7.90 -9.85
N PHE A 50 5.39 -7.46 -10.10
CA PHE A 50 5.02 -6.06 -10.07
C PHE A 50 5.25 -5.44 -8.68
N LEU A 51 4.80 -6.12 -7.61
CA LEU A 51 5.00 -5.65 -6.25
C LEU A 51 6.49 -5.58 -5.87
N GLN A 52 7.29 -6.53 -6.33
CA GLN A 52 8.74 -6.52 -6.12
C GLN A 52 9.42 -5.38 -6.90
N ALA A 53 8.98 -5.09 -8.13
CA ALA A 53 9.46 -3.96 -8.90
C ALA A 53 9.17 -2.62 -8.20
N LEU A 54 7.97 -2.45 -7.62
CA LEU A 54 7.60 -1.26 -6.84
C LEU A 54 8.48 -1.09 -5.58
N LYS A 55 8.80 -2.18 -4.87
CA LYS A 55 9.73 -2.16 -3.72
C LYS A 55 11.12 -1.69 -4.14
N GLU A 56 11.67 -2.26 -5.20
CA GLU A 56 12.98 -1.87 -5.73
C GLU A 56 13.01 -0.43 -6.25
N PHE A 57 11.96 0.00 -6.95
CA PHE A 57 11.80 1.38 -7.40
C PHE A 57 11.84 2.36 -6.20
N THR A 58 11.08 2.07 -5.15
CA THR A 58 11.02 2.90 -3.93
C THR A 58 12.40 2.99 -3.26
N LYS A 59 13.11 1.86 -3.14
CA LYS A 59 14.47 1.81 -2.58
C LYS A 59 15.45 2.66 -3.39
N ARG A 60 15.40 2.58 -4.73
CA ARG A 60 16.24 3.40 -5.62
C ARG A 60 15.93 4.89 -5.49
N TRP A 61 14.65 5.25 -5.41
CA TRP A 61 14.22 6.64 -5.25
C TRP A 61 14.74 7.26 -3.94
N LEU A 62 14.65 6.51 -2.84
CA LEU A 62 15.17 6.95 -1.54
C LEU A 62 16.68 7.15 -1.57
N LYS A 63 17.43 6.22 -2.19
CA LYS A 63 18.88 6.36 -2.36
C LYS A 63 19.25 7.61 -3.17
N LYS A 64 18.56 7.86 -4.29
CA LYS A 64 18.79 9.06 -5.11
C LYS A 64 18.61 10.35 -4.29
N LYS A 65 17.52 10.45 -3.53
CA LYS A 65 17.25 11.61 -2.67
C LYS A 65 18.27 11.81 -1.55
N GLN A 66 18.93 10.75 -1.09
CA GLN A 66 20.00 10.86 -0.09
C GLN A 66 21.33 11.35 -0.68
N CYS A 67 21.59 11.09 -1.98
CA CYS A 67 22.78 11.60 -2.67
C CYS A 67 22.64 13.06 -3.14
N GLU A 68 21.43 13.61 -3.17
CA GLU A 68 21.14 15.02 -3.53
C GLU A 68 21.10 15.96 -2.29
N LYS A 69 21.34 15.43 -1.08
CA LYS A 69 21.52 16.20 0.16
C LYS A 69 23.00 16.32 0.49
#